data_AF-A0A956GTA9-F1
#
_entry.id   AF-A0A956GTA9-F1
#
_cell.length_a   1.000
_cell.length_b   1.000
_cell.length_c   1.000
_cell.angle_alpha   90.00
_cell.angle_beta   90.00
_cell.angle_gamma   90.00
#
_symmetry.space_group_name_H-M   'P 1'
#
loop_
_entity.id
_entity.type
_entity.pdbx_description
1 polymer ?
#
loop_
_entity_poly.entity_id
_entity_poly.type
_entity_poly.pdbx_seq_one_letter_code
_entity_poly.pdbx_strand_id
1 'polypeptide(L)'
;MKTRHHLLVASFLADDGPSLLRKVVASRPEFSSAPKRLGIGLRDWIENPPTSWLEDALARGRSIQANWHPDVHPSPALMGANPRDGEVHWQIRTAWSIQCVVEYVRALGAWLAVFGGLYESKNGWQGHKSDGDGGRELFGFSRAGAPGWGCMLVGERGHAQLVSRRWLDHGPWLLHRFADDISLIQFHDLDADPATALAQALPGHRRLGDNDMGGWLRSSYTPKYETKGLYVASDQTLRIVVAPGRLISEREMLDACAERL
;
A
#
# COMPACT_ATOMS: atom_id res chain seq x y z
N MET A 1 1.28 -5.37 -23.28
CA MET A 1 0.32 -5.27 -22.15
C MET A 1 -0.81 -4.31 -22.55
N LYS A 2 -2.06 -4.57 -22.18
CA LYS A 2 -3.20 -3.69 -22.51
C LYS A 2 -3.13 -2.38 -21.73
N THR A 3 -3.49 -1.27 -22.38
CA THR A 3 -3.64 0.05 -21.76
C THR A 3 -5.05 0.23 -21.22
N ARG A 4 -5.18 0.86 -20.05
CA ARG A 4 -6.45 1.07 -19.33
C ARG A 4 -6.70 2.56 -19.10
N HIS A 5 -7.95 3.01 -19.17
CA HIS A 5 -8.36 4.42 -19.00
C HIS A 5 -9.22 4.65 -17.74
N HIS A 6 -8.90 3.93 -16.66
CA HIS A 6 -9.64 4.02 -15.39
C HIS A 6 -9.02 5.05 -14.44
N LEU A 7 -9.80 5.38 -13.41
CA LEU A 7 -9.29 6.05 -12.22
C LEU A 7 -8.24 5.14 -11.58
N LEU A 8 -6.99 5.59 -11.52
CA LEU A 8 -5.92 4.91 -10.82
C LEU A 8 -5.76 5.57 -9.45
N VAL A 9 -5.95 4.78 -8.40
CA VAL A 9 -5.69 5.17 -7.02
C VAL A 9 -4.44 4.43 -6.56
N ALA A 10 -3.47 5.14 -6.00
CA ALA A 10 -2.23 4.55 -5.55
C ALA A 10 -1.71 5.22 -4.28
N SER A 11 -1.23 4.42 -3.34
CA SER A 11 -0.51 4.84 -2.14
C SER A 11 0.93 4.36 -2.22
N PHE A 12 1.88 5.19 -1.80
CA PHE A 12 3.32 4.94 -1.88
C PHE A 12 3.93 5.16 -0.50
N LEU A 13 4.88 4.30 -0.13
CA LEU A 13 5.73 4.49 1.04
C LEU A 13 7.20 4.56 0.64
N ALA A 14 7.91 5.54 1.20
CA ALA A 14 9.36 5.72 1.08
C ALA A 14 9.94 6.14 2.44
N ASP A 15 11.26 6.04 2.61
CA ASP A 15 11.91 6.47 3.85
C ASP A 15 12.00 8.01 3.97
N ASP A 16 12.00 8.72 2.82
CA ASP A 16 11.98 10.19 2.75
C ASP A 16 10.68 10.67 2.08
N GLY A 17 9.67 10.93 2.91
CA GLY A 17 8.36 11.39 2.45
C GLY A 17 8.36 12.75 1.76
N PRO A 18 9.09 13.79 2.24
CA PRO A 18 9.24 15.04 1.50
C PRO A 18 9.80 14.85 0.09
N SER A 19 10.84 14.05 -0.07
CA SER A 19 11.40 13.75 -1.40
C SER A 19 10.43 12.96 -2.27
N LEU A 20 9.72 11.97 -1.70
CA LEU A 20 8.68 11.22 -2.41
C LEU A 20 7.57 12.16 -2.92
N LEU A 21 7.07 13.07 -2.07
CA LEU A 21 6.02 14.01 -2.45
C LEU A 21 6.45 14.93 -3.60
N ARG A 22 7.68 15.47 -3.53
CA ARG A 22 8.24 16.29 -4.63
C ARG A 22 8.33 15.51 -5.93
N LYS A 23 8.80 14.26 -5.90
CA LYS A 23 8.86 13.40 -7.09
C LYS A 23 7.47 13.12 -7.65
N VAL A 24 6.48 12.84 -6.82
CA VAL A 24 5.08 12.63 -7.26
C VAL A 24 4.55 13.88 -7.98
N VAL A 25 4.70 15.06 -7.38
CA VAL A 25 4.24 16.32 -7.99
C VAL A 25 4.98 16.61 -9.30
N ALA A 26 6.29 16.42 -9.34
CA ALA A 26 7.11 16.71 -10.52
C ALA A 26 6.91 15.72 -11.69
N SER A 27 6.51 14.47 -11.39
CA SER A 27 6.40 13.40 -12.39
C SER A 27 5.04 13.31 -13.07
N ARG A 28 4.05 14.11 -12.64
CA ARG A 28 2.67 14.06 -13.14
C ARG A 28 2.21 15.42 -13.65
N PRO A 29 1.78 15.54 -14.92
CA PRO A 29 1.24 16.80 -15.44
C PRO A 29 -0.03 17.21 -14.70
N GLU A 30 -0.80 16.27 -14.15
CA GLU A 30 -2.01 16.55 -13.36
C GLU A 30 -1.73 17.38 -12.09
N PHE A 31 -0.49 17.36 -11.59
CA PHE A 31 -0.05 18.09 -10.39
C PHE A 31 0.90 19.25 -10.71
N SER A 32 1.10 19.57 -11.99
CA SER A 32 2.06 20.59 -12.45
C SER A 32 1.67 22.03 -12.10
N SER A 33 0.41 22.25 -11.73
CA SER A 33 -0.12 23.54 -11.29
C SER A 33 -0.44 23.55 -9.80
N ALA A 34 -0.70 24.73 -9.23
CA ALA A 34 -1.24 24.81 -7.88
C ALA A 34 -2.63 24.15 -7.81
N PRO A 35 -2.92 23.36 -6.75
CA PRO A 35 -4.25 22.80 -6.58
C PRO A 35 -5.28 23.91 -6.40
N LYS A 36 -6.55 23.64 -6.72
CA LYS A 36 -7.63 24.60 -6.43
C LYS A 36 -7.92 24.69 -4.94
N ARG A 37 -7.76 23.57 -4.23
CA ARG A 37 -8.00 23.47 -2.80
C ARG A 37 -6.88 22.68 -2.12
N LEU A 38 -6.33 23.25 -1.04
CA LEU A 38 -5.24 22.65 -0.25
C LEU A 38 -5.60 22.63 1.23
N GLY A 39 -5.53 21.46 1.84
CA GLY A 39 -5.63 21.26 3.28
C GLY A 39 -4.26 20.93 3.86
N ILE A 40 -3.91 21.57 4.98
CA ILE A 40 -2.70 21.27 5.75
C ILE A 40 -3.14 20.97 7.18
N GLY A 41 -3.06 19.70 7.60
CA GLY A 41 -3.65 19.24 8.85
C GLY A 41 -5.14 18.91 8.74
N LEU A 42 -5.86 18.92 9.87
CA LEU A 42 -7.17 18.27 9.99
C LEU A 42 -8.39 19.13 9.64
N ARG A 43 -8.28 20.47 9.48
CA ARG A 43 -9.49 21.32 9.51
C ARG A 43 -9.54 22.53 8.58
N ASP A 44 -8.42 23.06 8.09
CA ASP A 44 -8.43 24.30 7.31
C ASP A 44 -8.11 24.05 5.84
N TRP A 45 -8.96 24.60 4.97
CA TRP A 45 -8.80 24.58 3.53
C TRP A 45 -8.39 25.97 3.03
N ILE A 46 -7.34 25.99 2.21
CA ILE A 46 -6.87 27.15 1.47
C ILE A 46 -7.39 27.00 0.04
N GLU A 47 -8.23 27.95 -0.37
CA GLU A 47 -8.70 28.07 -1.76
C GLU A 47 -7.65 28.82 -2.58
N ASN A 48 -7.35 28.31 -3.79
CA ASN A 48 -6.36 28.85 -4.72
C ASN A 48 -5.01 29.21 -4.05
N PRO A 49 -4.33 28.24 -3.41
CA PRO A 49 -3.01 28.45 -2.82
C PRO A 49 -1.98 28.96 -3.83
N PRO A 50 -0.90 29.62 -3.37
CA PRO A 50 0.14 30.13 -4.24
C PRO A 50 0.90 29.01 -4.97
N THR A 51 1.67 29.36 -6.00
CA THR A 51 2.50 28.37 -6.73
C THR A 51 3.57 27.71 -5.87
N SER A 52 3.99 28.34 -4.77
CA SER A 52 4.89 27.80 -3.75
C SER A 52 4.23 26.78 -2.80
N TRP A 53 2.97 26.42 -3.03
CA TRP A 53 2.15 25.65 -2.09
C TRP A 53 2.83 24.40 -1.54
N LEU A 54 3.64 23.71 -2.35
CA LEU A 54 4.26 22.44 -1.96
C LEU A 54 5.27 22.66 -0.84
N GLU A 55 6.18 23.62 -1.01
CA GLU A 55 7.20 23.91 0.00
C GLU A 55 6.58 24.54 1.25
N ASP A 56 5.56 25.38 1.07
CA ASP A 56 4.76 25.91 2.18
C ASP A 56 4.06 24.79 2.97
N ALA A 57 3.47 23.81 2.28
CA ALA A 57 2.80 22.68 2.90
C ALA A 57 3.79 21.74 3.60
N LEU A 58 4.94 21.46 3.00
CA LEU A 58 6.01 20.66 3.59
C LEU A 58 6.57 21.31 4.85
N ALA A 59 6.71 22.65 4.87
CA ALA A 59 7.18 23.38 6.04
C ALA A 59 6.16 23.36 7.20
N ARG A 60 4.86 23.30 6.90
CA ARG A 60 3.78 23.46 7.89
C ARG A 60 3.15 22.15 8.36
N GLY A 61 3.14 21.11 7.53
CA GLY A 61 2.19 20.00 7.65
C GLY A 61 2.74 18.69 8.23
N ARG A 62 1.89 17.99 9.00
CA ARG A 62 2.00 16.52 9.18
C ARG A 62 1.23 15.76 8.11
N SER A 63 0.09 16.30 7.71
CA SER A 63 -0.81 15.76 6.70
C SER A 63 -1.15 16.86 5.69
N ILE A 64 -1.17 16.50 4.42
CA ILE A 64 -1.42 17.39 3.29
C ILE A 64 -2.52 16.76 2.45
N GLN A 65 -3.48 17.55 1.98
CA GLN A 65 -4.47 17.12 1.00
C GLN A 65 -4.61 18.20 -0.08
N ALA A 66 -4.38 17.86 -1.33
CA ALA A 66 -4.42 18.78 -2.46
C ALA A 66 -5.40 18.26 -3.51
N ASN A 67 -6.34 19.11 -3.93
CA ASN A 67 -7.38 18.76 -4.90
C ASN A 67 -7.44 19.80 -6.03
N TRP A 68 -7.24 19.34 -7.27
CA TRP A 68 -7.28 20.18 -8.47
C TRP A 68 -8.69 20.33 -9.05
N HIS A 69 -9.60 19.44 -8.68
CA HIS A 69 -10.98 19.40 -9.18
C HIS A 69 -11.97 19.12 -8.04
N PRO A 70 -12.09 20.03 -7.05
CA PRO A 70 -12.98 19.84 -5.90
C PRO A 70 -14.46 19.75 -6.26
N ASP A 71 -14.85 20.25 -7.43
CA ASP A 71 -16.24 20.25 -7.91
C ASP A 71 -16.64 18.96 -8.64
N VAL A 72 -15.70 18.02 -8.81
CA VAL A 72 -15.92 16.74 -9.50
C VAL A 72 -15.79 15.58 -8.51
N HIS A 73 -16.76 14.66 -8.51
CA HIS A 73 -16.72 13.46 -7.67
C HIS A 73 -16.88 12.18 -8.50
N PRO A 74 -15.96 11.20 -8.39
CA PRO A 74 -14.67 11.29 -7.70
C PRO A 74 -13.73 12.31 -8.38
N SER A 75 -12.88 13.00 -7.60
CA SER A 75 -11.95 13.98 -8.17
C SER A 75 -10.95 13.29 -9.10
N PRO A 76 -10.79 13.74 -10.36
CA PRO A 76 -9.86 13.14 -11.32
C PRO A 76 -8.38 13.47 -11.03
N ALA A 77 -8.08 14.35 -10.08
CA ALA A 77 -6.73 14.62 -9.59
C ALA A 77 -6.79 15.08 -8.13
N LEU A 78 -6.58 14.11 -7.25
CA LEU A 78 -6.53 14.28 -5.80
C LEU A 78 -5.22 13.69 -5.29
N MET A 79 -4.59 14.36 -4.35
CA MET A 79 -3.41 13.88 -3.67
C MET A 79 -3.58 14.10 -2.17
N GLY A 80 -3.10 13.16 -1.38
CA GLY A 80 -2.84 13.38 0.03
C GLY A 80 -1.48 12.81 0.41
N ALA A 81 -0.92 13.30 1.51
CA ALA A 81 0.38 12.87 1.95
C ALA A 81 0.52 13.03 3.46
N ASN A 82 1.27 12.12 4.07
CA ASN A 82 1.82 12.29 5.40
C ASN A 82 3.35 12.24 5.28
N PRO A 83 4.03 13.36 4.92
CA PRO A 83 5.44 13.33 4.59
C PRO A 83 6.33 12.83 5.74
N ARG A 84 5.95 13.08 7.00
CA ARG A 84 6.69 12.59 8.17
C ARG A 84 6.69 11.06 8.28
N ASP A 85 5.66 10.43 7.72
CA ASP A 85 5.47 8.99 7.75
C ASP A 85 5.90 8.32 6.44
N GLY A 86 6.51 9.09 5.52
CA GLY A 86 6.93 8.56 4.24
C GLY A 86 5.80 8.26 3.26
N GLU A 87 4.59 8.75 3.52
CA GLU A 87 3.38 8.35 2.80
C GLU A 87 2.91 9.42 1.83
N VAL A 88 2.64 9.00 0.60
CA VAL A 88 1.93 9.80 -0.41
C VAL A 88 0.88 8.92 -1.06
N HIS A 89 -0.35 9.40 -1.17
CA HIS A 89 -1.39 8.75 -1.94
C HIS A 89 -1.96 9.73 -2.97
N TRP A 90 -2.36 9.21 -4.11
CA TRP A 90 -3.07 10.00 -5.09
C TRP A 90 -4.11 9.18 -5.83
N GLN A 91 -4.98 9.92 -6.50
CA GLN A 91 -6.00 9.42 -7.39
C GLN A 91 -5.97 10.27 -8.65
N ILE A 92 -5.72 9.64 -9.80
CA ILE A 92 -5.68 10.30 -11.10
C ILE A 92 -6.44 9.52 -12.16
N ARG A 93 -7.13 10.23 -13.07
CA ARG A 93 -7.74 9.60 -14.25
C ARG A 93 -6.75 9.65 -15.40
N THR A 94 -6.16 8.50 -15.73
CA THR A 94 -5.07 8.45 -16.73
C THR A 94 -5.05 7.13 -17.48
N ALA A 95 -4.36 7.10 -18.61
CA ALA A 95 -4.05 5.87 -19.31
C ALA A 95 -2.87 5.15 -18.63
N TRP A 96 -2.99 3.86 -18.31
CA TRP A 96 -1.91 3.12 -17.66
C TRP A 96 -1.82 1.66 -18.10
N SER A 97 -0.64 1.08 -17.92
CA SER A 97 -0.38 -0.36 -18.03
C SER A 97 0.45 -0.80 -16.83
N ILE A 98 0.54 -2.11 -16.56
CA ILE A 98 1.40 -2.65 -15.50
C ILE A 98 2.84 -2.16 -15.66
N GLN A 99 3.39 -2.19 -16.89
CA GLN A 99 4.75 -1.75 -17.16
C GLN A 99 4.96 -0.28 -16.79
N CYS A 100 4.05 0.62 -17.17
CA CYS A 100 4.15 2.03 -16.83
C CYS A 100 4.07 2.27 -15.32
N VAL A 101 3.24 1.48 -14.60
CA VAL A 101 3.14 1.57 -13.14
C VAL A 101 4.44 1.11 -12.47
N VAL A 102 5.04 0.02 -12.95
CA VAL A 102 6.32 -0.49 -12.44
C VAL A 102 7.42 0.55 -12.60
N GLU A 103 7.56 1.12 -13.81
CA GLU A 103 8.55 2.16 -14.11
C GLU A 103 8.34 3.41 -13.26
N TYR A 104 7.08 3.82 -13.09
CA TYR A 104 6.72 4.99 -12.28
C TYR A 104 7.14 4.81 -10.82
N VAL A 105 6.74 3.72 -10.18
CA VAL A 105 7.07 3.47 -8.77
C VAL A 105 8.59 3.35 -8.57
N ARG A 106 9.28 2.69 -9.52
CA ARG A 106 10.75 2.62 -9.53
C ARG A 106 11.37 4.02 -9.54
N ALA A 107 10.90 4.90 -10.42
CA ALA A 107 11.41 6.27 -10.52
C ALA A 107 11.14 7.10 -9.24
N LEU A 108 10.02 6.84 -8.56
CA LEU A 108 9.73 7.47 -7.27
C LEU A 108 10.72 7.05 -6.17
N GLY A 109 11.25 5.82 -6.24
CA GLY A 109 12.06 5.23 -5.18
C GLY A 109 11.22 4.84 -3.95
N ALA A 110 9.93 4.55 -4.17
CA ALA A 110 9.07 3.99 -3.15
C ALA A 110 9.40 2.51 -2.94
N TRP A 111 9.46 2.07 -1.68
CA TRP A 111 9.70 0.67 -1.34
C TRP A 111 8.41 -0.15 -1.27
N LEU A 112 7.25 0.50 -1.15
CA LEU A 112 5.92 -0.08 -1.29
C LEU A 112 5.04 0.81 -2.16
N ALA A 113 4.27 0.20 -3.04
CA ALA A 113 3.09 0.81 -3.65
C ALA A 113 1.86 -0.07 -3.46
N VAL A 114 0.72 0.52 -3.14
CA VAL A 114 -0.58 -0.17 -3.01
C VAL A 114 -1.55 0.49 -3.97
N PHE A 115 -2.21 -0.30 -4.80
CA PHE A 115 -3.13 0.21 -5.82
C PHE A 115 -4.57 -0.06 -5.41
N GLY A 116 -5.40 0.98 -5.34
CA GLY A 116 -6.81 0.91 -4.95
C GLY A 116 -7.68 0.19 -6.00
N GLY A 117 -8.96 -0.02 -5.66
CA GLY A 117 -9.90 -0.74 -6.52
C GLY A 117 -10.14 -0.02 -7.86
N LEU A 118 -10.36 -0.79 -8.93
CA LEU A 118 -10.61 -0.24 -10.27
C LEU A 118 -12.05 0.23 -10.49
N TYR A 119 -12.97 -0.20 -9.63
CA TYR A 119 -14.40 0.03 -9.78
C TYR A 119 -14.86 1.12 -8.82
N GLU A 120 -15.58 2.11 -9.35
CA GLU A 120 -16.20 3.13 -8.52
C GLU A 120 -17.23 2.50 -7.56
N SER A 121 -17.32 3.08 -6.37
CA SER A 121 -17.86 2.57 -5.12
C SER A 121 -19.30 2.06 -5.08
N LYS A 122 -20.06 2.11 -6.18
CA LYS A 122 -21.45 1.65 -6.18
C LYS A 122 -21.57 0.13 -6.06
N ASN A 123 -20.54 -0.64 -6.42
CA ASN A 123 -20.59 -2.10 -6.50
C ASN A 123 -19.52 -2.84 -5.65
N GLY A 124 -19.16 -2.33 -4.46
CA GLY A 124 -18.63 -3.23 -3.40
C GLY A 124 -17.13 -3.22 -3.11
N TRP A 125 -16.37 -2.21 -3.56
CA TRP A 125 -14.95 -2.05 -3.14
C TRP A 125 -14.71 -0.93 -2.13
N GLN A 126 -15.47 0.17 -2.18
CA GLN A 126 -15.56 1.06 -1.01
C GLN A 126 -16.44 0.36 -0.01
N GLY A 127 -15.94 0.24 1.22
CA GLY A 127 -16.50 -0.56 2.28
C GLY A 127 -18.01 -0.69 2.21
N HIS A 128 -18.47 -1.95 2.25
CA HIS A 128 -19.74 -2.27 2.88
C HIS A 128 -19.91 -1.32 4.06
N LYS A 129 -20.90 -0.43 3.94
CA LYS A 129 -21.24 0.50 5.00
C LYS A 129 -21.43 -0.33 6.26
N SER A 130 -20.88 0.17 7.35
CA SER A 130 -21.18 -0.33 8.69
C SER A 130 -22.65 -0.07 8.96
N ASP A 131 -23.49 -1.00 8.54
CA ASP A 131 -24.69 -1.31 9.28
C ASP A 131 -24.18 -2.02 10.55
N GLY A 132 -24.52 -1.45 11.71
CA GLY A 132 -23.97 -1.86 13.00
C GLY A 132 -24.08 -3.36 13.25
N ASP A 133 -23.10 -3.91 13.98
CA ASP A 133 -22.92 -5.33 14.33
C ASP A 133 -22.32 -6.25 13.25
N GLY A 134 -20.98 -6.24 13.16
CA GLY A 134 -20.22 -7.27 12.46
C GLY A 134 -18.84 -6.79 12.05
N GLY A 135 -17.79 -7.34 12.66
CA GLY A 135 -16.40 -6.91 12.49
C GLY A 135 -15.98 -6.73 11.04
N ARG A 136 -15.47 -5.54 10.70
CA ARG A 136 -14.81 -5.29 9.42
C ARG A 136 -13.51 -6.09 9.38
N GLU A 137 -13.39 -7.04 8.47
CA GLU A 137 -12.08 -7.55 8.09
C GLU A 137 -11.41 -6.55 7.13
N LEU A 138 -10.93 -5.42 7.68
CA LEU A 138 -10.06 -4.52 6.93
C LEU A 138 -8.68 -5.17 6.82
N PHE A 139 -8.39 -5.79 5.68
CA PHE A 139 -7.06 -6.29 5.36
C PHE A 139 -6.22 -5.14 4.82
N GLY A 140 -5.44 -4.50 5.69
CA GLY A 140 -4.64 -3.33 5.33
C GLY A 140 -3.17 -3.63 5.16
N PHE A 141 -2.50 -2.82 4.35
CA PHE A 141 -1.05 -2.64 4.41
C PHE A 141 -0.71 -1.48 5.32
N SER A 142 -0.90 -1.64 6.64
CA SER A 142 -0.68 -0.56 7.61
C SER A 142 -1.36 0.75 7.13
N ARG A 143 -0.62 1.87 7.09
CA ARG A 143 -1.09 3.20 6.68
C ARG A 143 -1.42 3.34 5.19
N ALA A 144 -0.93 2.45 4.32
CA ALA A 144 -1.16 2.54 2.88
C ALA A 144 -2.58 2.13 2.44
N GLY A 145 -3.41 1.66 3.39
CA GLY A 145 -4.80 1.25 3.15
C GLY A 145 -4.95 -0.20 2.71
N ALA A 146 -6.19 -0.62 2.46
CA ALA A 146 -6.48 -1.95 1.92
C ALA A 146 -6.07 -2.01 0.44
N PRO A 147 -5.39 -3.09 0.01
CA PRO A 147 -5.12 -3.27 -1.41
C PRO A 147 -6.41 -3.33 -2.22
N GLY A 148 -6.36 -2.69 -3.37
CA GLY A 148 -7.32 -2.87 -4.43
C GLY A 148 -6.93 -4.05 -5.31
N TRP A 149 -6.56 -3.74 -6.55
CA TRP A 149 -6.18 -4.75 -7.54
C TRP A 149 -4.78 -5.30 -7.35
N GLY A 150 -3.88 -4.59 -6.66
CA GLY A 150 -2.52 -5.05 -6.46
C GLY A 150 -1.69 -4.23 -5.48
N CYS A 151 -0.50 -4.72 -5.19
CA CYS A 151 0.56 -3.99 -4.49
C CYS A 151 1.93 -4.39 -5.04
N MET A 152 2.93 -3.54 -4.82
CA MET A 152 4.28 -3.75 -5.31
C MET A 152 5.31 -3.53 -4.20
N LEU A 153 6.23 -4.47 -4.09
CA LEU A 153 7.35 -4.45 -3.16
C LEU A 153 8.63 -4.20 -3.95
N VAL A 154 9.42 -3.22 -3.52
CA VAL A 154 10.63 -2.79 -4.23
C VAL A 154 11.83 -2.91 -3.30
N GLY A 155 12.84 -3.63 -3.78
CA GLY A 155 14.10 -3.84 -3.07
C GLY A 155 13.96 -4.59 -1.76
N GLU A 156 15.07 -4.65 -1.03
CA GLU A 156 15.13 -5.32 0.26
C GLU A 156 14.17 -4.72 1.28
N ARG A 157 14.06 -3.38 1.32
CA ARG A 157 13.19 -2.66 2.25
C ARG A 157 11.71 -3.06 2.12
N GLY A 158 11.20 -3.14 0.88
CA GLY A 158 9.81 -3.55 0.63
C GLY A 158 9.56 -5.01 1.00
N HIS A 159 10.47 -5.91 0.60
CA HIS A 159 10.35 -7.34 0.90
C HIS A 159 10.58 -7.69 2.36
N ALA A 160 11.33 -6.88 3.11
CA ALA A 160 11.54 -7.02 4.55
C ALA A 160 10.25 -6.84 5.37
N GLN A 161 9.14 -6.41 4.76
CA GLN A 161 7.83 -6.40 5.40
C GLN A 161 7.10 -7.75 5.30
N LEU A 162 7.60 -8.74 4.56
CA LEU A 162 6.97 -10.05 4.41
C LEU A 162 7.52 -11.08 5.38
N VAL A 163 6.68 -11.84 6.09
CA VAL A 163 7.12 -13.01 6.90
C VAL A 163 8.19 -13.86 6.23
N SER A 164 8.06 -14.07 4.92
CA SER A 164 9.08 -14.66 4.08
C SER A 164 8.90 -14.19 2.64
N ARG A 165 9.99 -14.01 1.89
CA ARG A 165 9.90 -13.77 0.44
C ARG A 165 9.21 -14.92 -0.30
N ARG A 166 9.36 -16.16 0.18
CA ARG A 166 8.69 -17.35 -0.37
C ARG A 166 7.17 -17.33 -0.19
N TRP A 167 6.67 -16.51 0.74
CA TRP A 167 5.23 -16.32 0.92
C TRP A 167 4.55 -15.90 -0.38
N LEU A 168 5.24 -15.08 -1.18
CA LEU A 168 4.75 -14.62 -2.48
C LEU A 168 4.51 -15.75 -3.49
N ASP A 169 5.19 -16.89 -3.35
CA ASP A 169 5.08 -18.00 -4.29
C ASP A 169 3.90 -18.94 -4.00
N HIS A 170 3.16 -18.72 -2.90
CA HIS A 170 2.12 -19.63 -2.41
C HIS A 170 0.74 -18.98 -2.18
N GLY A 171 0.56 -17.72 -2.55
CA GLY A 171 -0.70 -17.02 -2.34
C GLY A 171 -1.68 -17.12 -3.51
N PRO A 172 -2.96 -16.79 -3.26
CA PRO A 172 -4.01 -16.75 -4.27
C PRO A 172 -3.94 -15.43 -5.07
N TRP A 173 -2.83 -15.22 -5.76
CA TRP A 173 -2.56 -14.03 -6.57
C TRP A 173 -1.70 -14.39 -7.79
N LEU A 174 -1.67 -13.50 -8.77
CA LEU A 174 -0.68 -13.53 -9.83
C LEU A 174 0.54 -12.72 -9.39
N LEU A 175 1.70 -13.37 -9.32
CA LEU A 175 2.97 -12.73 -8.99
C LEU A 175 3.75 -12.38 -10.26
N HIS A 176 4.05 -11.10 -10.44
CA HIS A 176 4.96 -10.62 -11.48
C HIS A 176 6.30 -10.24 -10.84
N ARG A 177 7.40 -10.79 -11.36
CA ARG A 177 8.76 -10.45 -10.93
C ARG A 177 9.45 -9.65 -12.02
N PHE A 178 10.06 -8.54 -11.65
CA PHE A 178 10.81 -7.67 -12.56
C PHE A 178 12.27 -7.54 -12.08
N ALA A 179 13.11 -6.94 -12.94
CA ALA A 179 14.47 -6.56 -12.56
C ALA A 179 14.48 -5.60 -11.36
N ASP A 180 15.64 -5.51 -10.70
CA ASP A 180 15.89 -4.64 -9.55
C ASP A 180 15.09 -5.01 -8.28
N ASP A 181 14.85 -6.31 -8.08
CA ASP A 181 14.14 -6.85 -6.92
C ASP A 181 12.75 -6.22 -6.74
N ILE A 182 11.95 -6.24 -7.79
CA ILE A 182 10.58 -5.72 -7.80
C ILE A 182 9.60 -6.89 -7.94
N SER A 183 8.66 -6.97 -7.00
CA SER A 183 7.55 -7.93 -7.03
C SER A 183 6.21 -7.19 -7.05
N LEU A 184 5.44 -7.36 -8.12
CA LEU A 184 4.05 -6.89 -8.19
C LEU A 184 3.11 -8.07 -7.92
N ILE A 185 2.32 -7.95 -6.86
CA ILE A 185 1.24 -8.87 -6.53
C ILE A 185 -0.05 -8.33 -7.14
N GLN A 186 -0.69 -9.12 -8.02
CA GLN A 186 -1.98 -8.81 -8.61
C GLN A 186 -3.05 -9.74 -8.02
N PHE A 187 -4.06 -9.15 -7.38
CA PHE A 187 -5.07 -9.88 -6.61
C PHE A 187 -6.25 -10.38 -7.44
N HIS A 188 -6.53 -9.77 -8.59
CA HIS A 188 -7.60 -10.21 -9.48
C HIS A 188 -7.25 -9.93 -10.94
N ASP A 189 -7.95 -10.59 -11.86
CA ASP A 189 -7.90 -10.25 -13.27
C ASP A 189 -8.43 -8.82 -13.46
N LEU A 190 -7.61 -7.96 -14.06
CA LEU A 190 -7.93 -6.56 -14.29
C LEU A 190 -9.07 -6.37 -15.32
N ASP A 191 -9.40 -7.41 -16.11
CA ASP A 191 -10.53 -7.42 -17.06
C ASP A 191 -11.80 -8.06 -16.48
N ALA A 192 -11.77 -8.56 -15.24
CA ALA A 192 -12.95 -9.13 -14.59
C ALA A 192 -14.08 -8.11 -14.42
N ASP A 193 -15.31 -8.58 -14.29
CA ASP A 193 -16.40 -7.73 -13.78
C ASP A 193 -16.19 -7.45 -12.27
N PRO A 194 -16.88 -6.44 -11.69
CA PRO A 194 -16.66 -6.06 -10.29
C PRO A 194 -16.84 -7.19 -9.27
N ALA A 195 -17.83 -8.07 -9.48
CA ALA A 195 -18.15 -9.15 -8.54
C ALA A 195 -17.08 -10.24 -8.59
N THR A 196 -16.68 -10.63 -9.80
CA THR A 196 -15.58 -11.57 -10.02
C THR A 196 -14.26 -11.02 -9.49
N ALA A 197 -13.97 -9.74 -9.73
CA ALA A 197 -12.77 -9.08 -9.23
C ALA A 197 -12.68 -9.13 -7.70
N LEU A 198 -13.79 -8.82 -7.00
CA LEU A 198 -13.85 -8.88 -5.54
C LEU A 198 -13.63 -10.31 -5.04
N ALA A 199 -14.32 -11.29 -5.63
CA ALA A 199 -14.21 -12.69 -5.25
C ALA A 199 -12.77 -13.24 -5.42
N GLN A 200 -12.06 -12.80 -6.47
CA GLN A 200 -10.65 -13.14 -6.69
C GLN A 200 -9.72 -12.45 -5.69
N ALA A 201 -9.98 -11.18 -5.37
CA ALA A 201 -9.07 -10.39 -4.56
C ALA A 201 -9.11 -10.70 -3.06
N LEU A 202 -10.30 -10.99 -2.52
CA LEU A 202 -10.51 -11.18 -1.07
C LEU A 202 -9.59 -12.25 -0.44
N PRO A 203 -9.40 -13.45 -1.03
CA PRO A 203 -8.45 -14.43 -0.51
C PRO A 203 -7.01 -13.89 -0.45
N GLY A 204 -6.60 -13.10 -1.44
CA GLY A 204 -5.26 -12.50 -1.49
C GLY A 204 -5.08 -11.40 -0.46
N HIS A 205 -6.09 -10.55 -0.28
CA HIS A 205 -6.11 -9.54 0.78
C HIS A 205 -5.98 -10.18 2.16
N ARG A 206 -6.72 -11.27 2.43
CA ARG A 206 -6.61 -12.07 3.66
C ARG A 206 -5.19 -12.56 3.91
N ARG A 207 -4.62 -13.25 2.92
CA ARG A 207 -3.29 -13.89 2.98
C ARG A 207 -2.13 -12.90 3.00
N LEU A 208 -2.32 -11.67 2.59
CA LEU A 208 -1.26 -10.65 2.56
C LEU A 208 -1.53 -9.46 3.49
N GLY A 209 -2.62 -9.48 4.26
CA GLY A 209 -2.97 -8.42 5.20
C GLY A 209 -2.18 -8.49 6.52
N ASP A 210 -2.39 -7.51 7.39
CA ASP A 210 -1.73 -7.38 8.71
C ASP A 210 -2.47 -8.12 9.85
N ASN A 211 -3.03 -9.29 9.55
CA ASN A 211 -3.79 -10.13 10.48
C ASN A 211 -3.01 -11.40 10.90
N ASP A 212 -3.57 -12.19 11.81
CA ASP A 212 -2.92 -13.38 12.37
C ASP A 212 -2.63 -14.51 11.34
N MET A 213 -3.20 -14.44 10.13
CA MET A 213 -2.96 -15.39 9.02
C MET A 213 -2.22 -14.76 7.84
N GLY A 214 -1.97 -13.45 7.89
CA GLY A 214 -1.46 -12.68 6.77
C GLY A 214 0.06 -12.62 6.75
N GLY A 215 0.66 -12.53 5.57
CA GLY A 215 2.12 -12.50 5.42
C GLY A 215 2.77 -11.14 5.63
N TRP A 216 2.02 -10.12 6.04
CA TRP A 216 2.54 -8.75 6.19
C TRP A 216 2.88 -8.41 7.63
N LEU A 217 4.13 -8.02 7.86
CA LEU A 217 4.64 -7.52 9.12
C LEU A 217 4.62 -5.99 9.07
N ARG A 218 3.73 -5.38 9.86
CA ARG A 218 3.68 -3.92 10.03
C ARG A 218 4.82 -3.43 10.95
N SER A 219 5.24 -2.18 10.79
CA SER A 219 6.26 -1.58 11.67
C SER A 219 5.87 -1.50 13.16
N SER A 220 4.58 -1.48 13.47
CA SER A 220 4.03 -1.55 14.84
C SER A 220 3.55 -2.95 15.21
N TYR A 221 4.20 -3.99 14.68
CA TYR A 221 3.86 -5.36 15.02
C TYR A 221 4.21 -5.61 16.49
N THR A 222 3.24 -6.13 17.24
CA THR A 222 3.42 -6.48 18.65
C THR A 222 3.31 -7.99 18.78
N PRO A 223 4.38 -8.71 19.13
CA PRO A 223 4.32 -10.15 19.36
C PRO A 223 3.28 -10.50 20.43
N LYS A 224 2.56 -11.61 20.23
CA LYS A 224 1.60 -12.15 21.22
C LYS A 224 2.23 -13.27 22.05
N TYR A 225 3.11 -14.04 21.43
CA TYR A 225 3.81 -15.17 22.02
C TYR A 225 5.28 -14.82 22.22
N GLU A 226 5.85 -15.32 23.32
CA GLU A 226 7.28 -15.24 23.58
C GLU A 226 8.02 -16.22 22.66
N THR A 227 8.89 -15.72 21.78
CA THR A 227 9.71 -16.55 20.90
C THR A 227 10.86 -17.19 21.70
N LYS A 228 10.84 -18.52 21.86
CA LYS A 228 11.90 -19.28 22.53
C LYS A 228 12.70 -20.10 21.52
N GLY A 229 14.00 -19.89 21.47
CA GLY A 229 14.90 -20.61 20.59
C GLY A 229 16.36 -20.55 21.04
N LEU A 230 17.19 -21.35 20.38
CA LEU A 230 18.64 -21.31 20.52
C LEU A 230 19.20 -20.41 19.43
N TYR A 231 19.75 -19.26 19.80
CA TYR A 231 20.48 -18.42 18.85
C TYR A 231 21.87 -19.01 18.58
N VAL A 232 22.18 -19.22 17.31
CA VAL A 232 23.48 -19.72 16.86
C VAL A 232 24.23 -18.57 16.20
N ALA A 233 25.22 -18.02 16.91
CA ALA A 233 25.91 -16.80 16.48
C ALA A 233 26.72 -16.98 15.18
N SER A 234 27.26 -18.19 14.94
CA SER A 234 28.10 -18.47 13.77
C SER A 234 27.36 -18.37 12.43
N ASP A 235 26.05 -18.59 12.42
CA ASP A 235 25.19 -18.50 11.23
C ASP A 235 24.07 -17.46 11.39
N GLN A 236 24.14 -16.63 12.44
CA GLN A 236 23.17 -15.58 12.76
C GLN A 236 21.70 -16.07 12.73
N THR A 237 21.47 -17.32 13.17
CA THR A 237 20.16 -17.97 13.07
C THR A 237 19.55 -18.25 14.44
N LEU A 238 18.29 -17.87 14.63
CA LEU A 238 17.48 -18.32 15.76
C LEU A 238 16.82 -19.66 15.42
N ARG A 239 17.21 -20.73 16.14
CA ARG A 239 16.66 -22.08 15.93
C ARG A 239 15.56 -22.35 16.93
N ILE A 240 14.33 -22.49 16.46
CA ILE A 240 13.16 -22.81 17.27
C ILE A 240 12.86 -24.31 17.13
N VAL A 241 12.89 -25.04 18.24
CA VAL A 241 12.57 -26.48 18.26
C VAL A 241 11.13 -26.68 18.68
N VAL A 242 10.33 -27.27 17.78
CA VAL A 242 8.93 -27.61 18.03
C VAL A 242 8.85 -29.06 18.47
N ALA A 243 8.30 -29.31 19.67
CA ALA A 243 8.11 -30.66 20.17
C ALA A 243 7.23 -31.49 19.22
N PRO A 244 7.48 -32.81 19.07
CA PRO A 244 6.64 -33.68 18.26
C PRO A 244 5.16 -33.57 18.64
N GLY A 245 4.28 -33.43 17.63
CA GLY A 245 2.84 -33.33 17.83
C GLY A 245 2.31 -31.95 18.25
N ARG A 246 3.18 -30.97 18.54
CA ARG A 246 2.74 -29.58 18.77
C ARG A 246 2.44 -28.92 17.43
N LEU A 247 1.20 -28.42 17.31
CA LEU A 247 0.81 -27.55 16.21
C LEU A 247 1.31 -26.12 16.51
N ILE A 248 1.95 -25.51 15.52
CA ILE A 248 2.33 -24.09 15.56
C ILE A 248 1.28 -23.32 14.76
N SER A 249 0.69 -22.32 15.40
CA SER A 249 -0.26 -21.43 14.74
C SER A 249 0.44 -20.50 13.74
N GLU A 250 -0.30 -20.00 12.75
CA GLU A 250 0.19 -18.97 11.83
C GLU A 250 0.68 -17.74 12.60
N ARG A 251 0.03 -17.42 13.72
CA ARG A 251 0.42 -16.31 14.59
C ARG A 251 1.76 -16.52 15.28
N GLU A 252 2.06 -17.72 15.76
CA GLU A 252 3.38 -18.03 16.33
C GLU A 252 4.49 -17.95 15.28
N MET A 253 4.22 -18.38 14.04
CA MET A 253 5.16 -18.22 12.93
C MET A 253 5.40 -16.74 12.59
N LEU A 254 4.33 -15.93 12.61
CA LEU A 254 4.41 -14.48 12.44
C LEU A 254 5.24 -13.81 13.53
N ASP A 255 4.99 -14.14 14.80
CA ASP A 255 5.75 -13.60 15.94
C ASP A 255 7.24 -13.94 15.81
N ALA A 256 7.58 -15.19 15.51
CA ALA A 256 8.96 -15.61 15.28
C ALA A 256 9.63 -14.86 14.11
N CYS A 257 8.87 -14.57 13.05
CA CYS A 257 9.37 -13.79 11.91
C CYS A 257 9.54 -12.30 12.25
N ALA A 258 8.75 -11.76 13.17
CA ALA A 258 8.83 -10.36 13.58
C ALA A 258 10.09 -10.05 14.40
N GLU A 259 10.73 -11.03 15.04
CA GLU A 259 12.00 -10.87 15.79
C GLU A 259 13.18 -10.36 14.95
N ARG A 260 13.04 -10.32 13.62
CA ARG A 260 14.05 -9.80 12.69
C ARG A 260 13.96 -8.28 12.44
N LEU A 261 12.83 -7.66 12.83
CA LEU A 261 12.55 -6.23 12.60
C LEU A 261 13.17 -5.36 13.69
#